data_AF-A0A380RWF0-F1
#
_entry.id   AF-A0A380RWF0-F1
#
_cell.length_a   1.000
_cell.length_b   1.000
_cell.length_c   1.000
_cell.angle_alpha   90.00
_cell.angle_beta   90.00
_cell.angle_gamma   90.00
#
_symmetry.space_group_name_H-M   'P 1'
#
loop_
_entity.id
_entity.type
_entity.pdbx_description
1 polymer ?
#
loop_
_entity_poly.entity_id
_entity_poly.type
_entity_poly.pdbx_seq_one_letter_code
_entity_poly.pdbx_strand_id
1 'polypeptide(L)'
;MNKKYLISVIVFSVLLLVPFGVQAVADLRGEKRFQPFDIFKDVVYTPIVREKKVAAAADSLDVKWRAARESIAAGTETADALEPVTSSLSDLEAAVLSVNTYAELDTTEARYKSLKLADTLLSKLEDEPESFPQADSCIKALVADLGHVSLWRAFLDVKHYGVWTSRYLRAFENKIDDESAIVLALRPKYQLAVWNLFSDPGEKVVLGAAGDCIGKSCGREEAKPEDKWLFYRQDVEFLVQPSPLDVRSAKLDNPVMAIEKFRDQLKAKGVELLVVITPGKPSIYTERLTGRDENAAGLQSHGKKILDSLTRAGFNTVDLYTSLLAAKSRDSVEGALYLNDDTHWTPRGAELAADVIAKKVREMVDAGTVKFRGKDTVRYVASDSLADRMGDVGEMSGLNKFGVFKVQKVTGHVVMQQNIKIRDEELPEDTVCIDSAYKECMNRKKADKKDGKTTDVLCLLTSQTDCAIMAIKYDTTITPFKDDFRKSEILILGDSFSRIYQTDSPVNAGWIAHFAKNMNRPVASIVSDGGASTLVREKLARKASVLKGKKLLIWEFVERDLRFGAEGWKDVNF
;
A
#
# COMPACT_ATOMS: atom_id res chain seq x y z
N MET A 1 19.01 -52.67 9.28
CA MET A 1 19.72 -51.46 9.76
C MET A 1 20.96 -51.90 10.54
N ASN A 2 22.16 -51.42 10.20
CA ASN A 2 23.39 -51.78 10.91
C ASN A 2 23.35 -51.24 12.36
N LYS A 3 23.60 -52.09 13.37
CA LYS A 3 23.51 -51.73 14.81
C LYS A 3 24.37 -50.50 15.16
N LYS A 4 25.43 -50.23 14.39
CA LYS A 4 26.30 -49.05 14.55
C LYS A 4 25.57 -47.71 14.36
N TYR A 5 24.51 -47.65 13.57
CA TYR A 5 23.74 -46.40 13.35
C TYR A 5 22.51 -46.29 14.25
N LEU A 6 22.17 -47.33 15.01
CA LEU A 6 20.97 -47.35 15.84
C LEU A 6 21.03 -46.27 16.93
N ILE A 7 22.20 -46.10 17.56
CA ILE A 7 22.41 -45.07 18.59
C ILE A 7 22.28 -43.67 17.98
N SER A 8 22.94 -43.42 16.84
CA SER A 8 22.85 -42.12 16.15
C SER A 8 21.42 -41.80 15.71
N VAL A 9 20.68 -42.80 15.21
CA VAL A 9 19.26 -42.64 14.84
C VAL A 9 18.40 -42.35 16.07
N ILE A 10 18.60 -43.06 17.18
CA ILE A 10 17.85 -42.80 18.43
C ILE A 10 18.16 -41.40 18.95
N VAL A 11 19.42 -40.99 19.01
CA VAL A 11 19.82 -39.66 19.47
C VAL A 11 19.23 -38.58 18.57
N PHE A 12 19.31 -38.75 17.25
CA PHE A 12 18.74 -37.81 16.30
C PHE A 12 17.22 -37.72 16.39
N SER A 13 16.51 -38.85 16.51
CA SER A 13 15.07 -38.89 16.72
C SER A 13 14.66 -38.23 18.04
N VAL A 14 15.42 -38.43 19.12
CA VAL A 14 15.16 -37.75 20.40
C VAL A 14 15.35 -36.24 20.24
N LEU A 15 16.44 -35.79 19.62
CA LEU A 15 16.70 -34.37 19.38
C LEU A 15 15.60 -33.70 18.54
N LEU A 16 15.08 -34.39 17.52
CA LEU A 16 13.95 -33.90 16.72
C LEU A 16 12.65 -33.80 17.54
N LEU A 17 12.46 -34.66 18.54
CA LEU A 17 11.27 -34.67 19.40
C LEU A 17 11.37 -33.69 20.59
N VAL A 18 12.56 -33.18 20.92
CA VAL A 18 12.74 -32.23 22.04
C VAL A 18 11.91 -30.94 21.86
N PRO A 19 11.94 -30.24 20.72
CA PRO A 19 11.11 -29.06 20.50
C PRO A 19 9.62 -29.34 20.69
N PHE A 20 9.14 -30.46 20.16
CA PHE A 20 7.75 -30.92 20.30
C PHE A 20 7.39 -31.22 21.76
N GLY A 21 8.24 -31.96 22.47
CA GLY A 21 8.00 -32.34 23.87
C GLY A 21 7.97 -31.12 24.79
N VAL A 22 8.88 -30.17 24.60
CA VAL A 22 8.89 -28.95 25.42
C VAL A 22 7.75 -28.00 25.07
N GLN A 23 7.39 -27.87 23.79
CA GLN A 23 6.20 -27.12 23.40
C GLN A 23 4.93 -27.73 24.01
N ALA A 24 4.78 -29.06 23.97
CA ALA A 24 3.66 -29.75 24.59
C ALA A 24 3.60 -29.49 26.11
N VAL A 25 4.72 -29.54 26.82
CA VAL A 25 4.75 -29.25 28.26
C VAL A 25 4.45 -27.77 28.56
N ALA A 26 4.93 -26.84 27.71
CA ALA A 26 4.64 -25.41 27.85
C ALA A 26 3.15 -25.11 27.61
N ASP A 27 2.57 -25.68 26.56
CA ASP A 27 1.14 -25.56 26.23
C ASP A 27 0.26 -26.18 27.34
N LEU A 28 0.69 -27.28 27.99
CA LEU A 28 -0.04 -27.89 29.14
C LEU A 28 -0.04 -26.99 30.38
N ARG A 29 0.96 -26.13 30.53
CA ARG A 29 1.14 -25.25 31.70
C ARG A 29 0.57 -23.85 31.51
N GLY A 30 0.32 -23.44 30.27
CA GLY A 30 -0.28 -22.15 29.94
C GLY A 30 -1.76 -22.24 29.57
N GLU A 31 -2.42 -21.09 29.41
CA GLU A 31 -3.79 -21.01 28.86
C GLU A 31 -3.82 -21.08 27.31
N LYS A 32 -2.69 -21.39 26.65
CA LYS A 32 -2.54 -21.30 25.19
C LYS A 32 -2.96 -22.60 24.49
N ARG A 33 -3.39 -22.45 23.23
CA ARG A 33 -3.81 -23.53 22.32
C ARG A 33 -2.67 -24.55 22.13
N PHE A 34 -3.00 -25.84 22.24
CA PHE A 34 -2.07 -26.95 22.06
C PHE A 34 -1.73 -27.18 20.59
N GLN A 35 -0.60 -26.64 20.13
CA GLN A 35 -0.25 -26.61 18.70
C GLN A 35 0.09 -27.98 18.11
N PRO A 36 0.79 -28.90 18.81
CA PRO A 36 1.11 -30.22 18.26
C PRO A 36 -0.12 -31.07 17.89
N PHE A 37 -1.29 -30.81 18.49
CA PHE A 37 -2.54 -31.50 18.15
C PHE A 37 -3.29 -30.88 16.97
N ASP A 38 -2.83 -29.74 16.42
CA ASP A 38 -3.47 -29.14 15.25
C ASP A 38 -3.47 -30.08 14.04
N ILE A 39 -2.42 -30.92 13.88
CA ILE A 39 -2.38 -31.98 12.87
C ILE A 39 -3.60 -32.92 13.00
N PHE A 40 -3.88 -33.40 14.21
CA PHE A 40 -4.99 -34.33 14.44
C PHE A 40 -6.33 -33.62 14.28
N LYS A 41 -6.43 -32.39 14.80
CA LYS A 41 -7.61 -31.55 14.64
C LYS A 41 -7.92 -31.29 13.18
N ASP A 42 -6.92 -30.91 12.38
CA ASP A 42 -7.07 -30.56 10.97
C ASP A 42 -7.36 -31.76 10.07
N VAL A 43 -6.96 -32.97 10.47
CA VAL A 43 -7.27 -34.20 9.74
C VAL A 43 -8.64 -34.76 10.10
N VAL A 44 -9.04 -34.71 11.39
CA VAL A 44 -10.21 -35.46 11.88
C VAL A 44 -11.42 -34.55 12.15
N TYR A 45 -11.19 -33.36 12.72
CA TYR A 45 -12.26 -32.50 13.24
C TYR A 45 -12.59 -31.33 12.33
N THR A 46 -11.58 -30.54 11.93
CA THR A 46 -11.70 -29.34 11.10
C THR A 46 -12.48 -29.60 9.81
N PRO A 47 -12.28 -30.70 9.05
CA PRO A 47 -12.99 -30.92 7.78
C PRO A 47 -14.51 -31.06 7.98
N ILE A 48 -14.94 -31.75 9.04
CA ILE A 48 -16.36 -31.97 9.33
C ILE A 48 -17.02 -30.67 9.80
N VAL A 49 -16.35 -29.93 10.69
CA VAL A 49 -16.86 -28.64 11.18
C VAL A 49 -16.93 -27.62 10.05
N ARG A 50 -15.91 -27.59 9.19
CA ARG A 50 -15.90 -26.73 8.02
C ARG A 50 -17.03 -27.06 7.06
N GLU A 51 -17.27 -28.32 6.75
CA GLU A 51 -18.39 -28.73 5.89
C GLU A 51 -19.74 -28.25 6.45
N LYS A 52 -19.95 -28.35 7.77
CA LYS A 52 -21.15 -27.80 8.41
C LYS A 52 -21.23 -26.28 8.28
N LYS A 53 -20.11 -25.58 8.44
CA LYS A 53 -20.04 -24.11 8.30
C LYS A 53 -20.31 -23.67 6.87
N VAL A 54 -19.75 -24.36 5.88
CA VAL A 54 -19.96 -24.11 4.45
C VAL A 54 -21.43 -24.34 4.09
N ALA A 55 -22.03 -25.45 4.53
CA ALA A 55 -23.45 -25.72 4.31
C ALA A 55 -24.33 -24.63 4.93
N ALA A 56 -24.08 -24.25 6.19
CA ALA A 56 -24.85 -23.20 6.85
C ALA A 56 -24.71 -21.83 6.17
N ALA A 57 -23.52 -21.48 5.68
CA ALA A 57 -23.29 -20.24 4.93
C ALA A 57 -23.97 -20.26 3.56
N ALA A 58 -23.98 -21.40 2.87
CA ALA A 58 -24.69 -21.57 1.61
C ALA A 58 -26.21 -21.51 1.79
N ASP A 59 -26.76 -22.10 2.86
CA ASP A 59 -28.17 -21.98 3.22
C ASP A 59 -28.55 -20.52 3.54
N SER A 60 -27.68 -19.82 4.27
CA SER A 60 -27.86 -18.39 4.55
C SER A 60 -27.90 -17.56 3.25
N LEU A 61 -26.98 -17.84 2.32
CA LEU A 61 -26.95 -17.19 1.00
C LEU A 61 -28.25 -17.44 0.21
N ASP A 62 -28.77 -18.66 0.20
CA ASP A 62 -30.03 -19.00 -0.48
C ASP A 62 -31.23 -18.24 0.11
N VAL A 63 -31.33 -18.18 1.45
CA VAL A 63 -32.40 -17.43 2.13
C VAL A 63 -32.33 -15.94 1.79
N LYS A 64 -31.14 -15.34 1.86
CA LYS A 64 -30.96 -13.92 1.52
C LYS A 64 -31.20 -13.64 0.05
N TRP A 65 -30.76 -14.53 -0.84
CA TRP A 65 -31.00 -14.41 -2.27
C TRP A 65 -32.50 -14.40 -2.58
N ARG A 66 -33.26 -15.36 -2.05
CA ARG A 66 -34.73 -15.43 -2.24
C ARG A 66 -35.43 -14.15 -1.76
N ALA A 67 -35.07 -13.66 -0.56
CA ALA A 67 -35.62 -12.42 -0.01
C ALA A 67 -35.28 -11.19 -0.87
N ALA A 68 -34.06 -11.13 -1.41
CA ALA A 68 -33.65 -10.06 -2.31
C ALA A 68 -34.49 -10.08 -3.60
N ARG A 69 -34.75 -11.26 -4.20
CA ARG A 69 -35.59 -11.36 -5.39
C ARG A 69 -37.03 -10.87 -5.14
N GLU A 70 -37.60 -11.23 -4.00
CA GLU A 70 -38.95 -10.77 -3.60
C GLU A 70 -38.97 -9.25 -3.40
N SER A 71 -37.95 -8.69 -2.76
CA SER A 71 -37.83 -7.25 -2.51
C SER A 71 -37.65 -6.45 -3.81
N ILE A 72 -36.85 -6.96 -4.74
CA ILE A 72 -36.67 -6.37 -6.09
C ILE A 72 -37.98 -6.44 -6.87
N ALA A 73 -38.68 -7.58 -6.83
CA ALA A 73 -39.99 -7.71 -7.46
C ALA A 73 -41.06 -6.78 -6.86
N ALA A 74 -40.92 -6.43 -5.56
CA ALA A 74 -41.76 -5.47 -4.86
C ALA A 74 -41.36 -4.00 -5.10
N GLY A 75 -40.32 -3.73 -5.91
CA GLY A 75 -39.92 -2.37 -6.30
C GLY A 75 -38.85 -1.72 -5.41
N THR A 76 -38.15 -2.48 -4.57
CA THR A 76 -36.98 -2.00 -3.82
C THR A 76 -35.80 -1.75 -4.76
N GLU A 77 -34.99 -0.72 -4.50
CA GLU A 77 -33.75 -0.49 -5.25
C GLU A 77 -32.84 -1.73 -5.14
N THR A 78 -32.25 -2.13 -6.28
CA THR A 78 -31.47 -3.36 -6.40
C THR A 78 -30.25 -3.36 -5.47
N ALA A 79 -29.59 -2.22 -5.28
CA ALA A 79 -28.45 -2.09 -4.38
C ALA A 79 -28.81 -2.43 -2.93
N ASP A 80 -29.90 -1.84 -2.42
CA ASP A 80 -30.38 -2.06 -1.05
C ASP A 80 -30.83 -3.52 -0.83
N ALA A 81 -31.49 -4.11 -1.84
CA ALA A 81 -31.92 -5.50 -1.77
C ALA A 81 -30.75 -6.50 -1.83
N LEU A 82 -29.64 -6.17 -2.48
CA LEU A 82 -28.47 -7.03 -2.65
C LEU A 82 -27.46 -6.94 -1.51
N GLU A 83 -27.46 -5.87 -0.70
CA GLU A 83 -26.53 -5.71 0.43
C GLU A 83 -26.48 -6.97 1.34
N PRO A 84 -27.61 -7.56 1.79
CA PRO A 84 -27.57 -8.77 2.61
C PRO A 84 -27.01 -9.99 1.86
N VAL A 85 -27.20 -10.07 0.54
CA VAL A 85 -26.71 -11.16 -0.30
C VAL A 85 -25.19 -11.07 -0.42
N THR A 86 -24.65 -9.89 -0.67
CA THR A 86 -23.20 -9.68 -0.77
C THR A 86 -22.50 -10.05 0.53
N SER A 87 -23.08 -9.69 1.68
CA SER A 87 -22.57 -10.11 2.99
C SER A 87 -22.58 -11.64 3.16
N SER A 88 -23.69 -12.31 2.86
CA SER A 88 -23.76 -13.78 2.97
C SER A 88 -22.84 -14.51 1.99
N LEU A 89 -22.63 -13.97 0.79
CA LEU A 89 -21.66 -14.53 -0.15
C LEU A 89 -20.24 -14.39 0.40
N SER A 90 -19.89 -13.24 0.98
CA SER A 90 -18.59 -13.03 1.63
C SER A 90 -18.36 -14.02 2.78
N ASP A 91 -19.38 -14.31 3.59
CA ASP A 91 -19.29 -15.30 4.66
C ASP A 91 -19.05 -16.72 4.12
N LEU A 92 -19.72 -17.06 3.02
CA LEU A 92 -19.52 -18.33 2.33
C LEU A 92 -18.12 -18.42 1.70
N GLU A 93 -17.64 -17.35 1.07
CA GLU A 93 -16.27 -17.27 0.57
C GLU A 93 -15.27 -17.51 1.70
N ALA A 94 -15.42 -16.84 2.84
CA ALA A 94 -14.53 -17.01 3.99
C ALA A 94 -14.55 -18.46 4.52
N ALA A 95 -15.73 -19.10 4.57
CA ALA A 95 -15.86 -20.49 5.00
C ALA A 95 -15.21 -21.49 4.01
N VAL A 96 -15.30 -21.22 2.71
CA VAL A 96 -14.75 -22.10 1.67
C VAL A 96 -13.25 -21.90 1.49
N LEU A 97 -12.75 -20.66 1.52
CA LEU A 97 -11.34 -20.33 1.33
C LEU A 97 -10.46 -20.83 2.48
N SER A 98 -10.94 -20.73 3.72
CA SER A 98 -10.23 -21.26 4.90
C SER A 98 -10.39 -22.78 5.00
N VAL A 99 -9.52 -23.57 4.36
CA VAL A 99 -9.62 -25.05 4.36
C VAL A 99 -9.23 -25.64 5.73
N ASN A 100 -8.09 -25.23 6.27
CA ASN A 100 -7.65 -25.61 7.61
C ASN A 100 -6.74 -24.52 8.22
N THR A 101 -6.12 -24.81 9.36
CA THR A 101 -5.29 -23.84 10.09
C THR A 101 -4.09 -23.32 9.28
N TYR A 102 -3.61 -24.07 8.28
CA TYR A 102 -2.33 -23.82 7.58
C TYR A 102 -2.47 -23.78 6.05
N ALA A 103 -3.69 -23.91 5.51
CA ALA A 103 -3.92 -24.06 4.08
C ALA A 103 -5.21 -23.35 3.64
N GLU A 104 -5.10 -22.55 2.58
CA GLU A 104 -6.23 -21.90 1.90
C GLU A 104 -6.57 -22.55 0.56
N LEU A 105 -7.82 -22.45 0.11
CA LEU A 105 -8.25 -23.05 -1.15
C LEU A 105 -7.45 -22.47 -2.34
N ASP A 106 -6.95 -23.34 -3.22
CA ASP A 106 -6.20 -22.89 -4.39
C ASP A 106 -7.10 -22.12 -5.38
N THR A 107 -6.59 -21.00 -5.90
CA THR A 107 -7.28 -20.17 -6.91
C THR A 107 -7.63 -20.92 -8.21
N THR A 108 -6.95 -22.03 -8.50
CA THR A 108 -7.18 -22.86 -9.68
C THR A 108 -8.39 -23.79 -9.56
N GLU A 109 -8.86 -24.04 -8.33
CA GLU A 109 -9.98 -24.92 -8.02
C GLU A 109 -11.30 -24.42 -8.62
N ALA A 110 -12.15 -25.37 -9.03
CA ALA A 110 -13.47 -25.05 -9.59
C ALA A 110 -14.35 -24.28 -8.59
N ARG A 111 -14.33 -24.66 -7.31
CA ARG A 111 -15.09 -23.99 -6.24
C ARG A 111 -14.69 -22.53 -6.06
N TYR A 112 -13.39 -22.22 -6.12
CA TYR A 112 -12.88 -20.85 -6.07
C TYR A 112 -13.42 -20.03 -7.23
N LYS A 113 -13.34 -20.58 -8.45
CA LYS A 113 -13.82 -19.93 -9.67
C LYS A 113 -15.33 -19.69 -9.62
N SER A 114 -16.12 -20.65 -9.12
CA SER A 114 -17.57 -20.50 -8.97
C SER A 114 -17.95 -19.39 -7.99
N LEU A 115 -17.26 -19.28 -6.85
CA LEU A 115 -17.46 -18.19 -5.88
C LEU A 115 -17.14 -16.83 -6.50
N LYS A 116 -15.98 -16.71 -7.17
CA LYS A 116 -15.58 -15.47 -7.82
C LYS A 116 -16.50 -15.08 -8.98
N LEU A 117 -17.05 -16.05 -9.69
CA LEU A 117 -18.07 -15.79 -10.70
C LEU A 117 -19.35 -15.23 -10.06
N ALA A 118 -19.81 -15.80 -8.95
CA ALA A 118 -20.99 -15.31 -8.23
C ALA A 118 -20.78 -13.86 -7.71
N ASP A 119 -19.61 -13.57 -7.12
CA ASP A 119 -19.23 -12.24 -6.63
C ASP A 119 -19.20 -11.20 -7.77
N THR A 120 -18.63 -11.59 -8.92
CA THR A 120 -18.59 -10.75 -10.12
C THR A 120 -19.99 -10.49 -10.67
N LEU A 121 -20.85 -11.52 -10.75
CA LEU A 121 -22.21 -11.38 -11.26
C LEU A 121 -23.07 -10.52 -10.32
N LEU A 122 -22.94 -10.67 -9.00
CA LEU A 122 -23.65 -9.81 -8.03
C LEU A 122 -23.24 -8.35 -8.18
N SER A 123 -21.94 -8.09 -8.28
CA SER A 123 -21.43 -6.73 -8.48
C SER A 123 -21.95 -6.10 -9.78
N LYS A 124 -22.13 -6.90 -10.83
CA LYS A 124 -22.69 -6.43 -12.11
C LYS A 124 -24.18 -6.11 -12.05
N LEU A 125 -24.95 -6.75 -11.17
CA LEU A 125 -26.40 -6.52 -11.08
C LEU A 125 -26.77 -5.10 -10.64
N GLU A 126 -25.87 -4.38 -9.97
CA GLU A 126 -26.08 -2.98 -9.64
C GLU A 126 -26.17 -2.09 -10.89
N ASP A 127 -25.34 -2.38 -11.90
CA ASP A 127 -25.23 -1.58 -13.12
C ASP A 127 -26.01 -2.17 -14.31
N GLU A 128 -26.22 -3.49 -14.36
CA GLU A 128 -26.82 -4.23 -15.47
C GLU A 128 -27.93 -5.21 -15.00
N PRO A 129 -29.18 -4.75 -14.84
CA PRO A 129 -30.30 -5.57 -14.37
C PRO A 129 -30.61 -6.78 -15.26
N GLU A 130 -30.23 -6.72 -16.55
CA GLU A 130 -30.46 -7.79 -17.52
C GLU A 130 -29.66 -9.07 -17.23
N SER A 131 -28.59 -8.99 -16.44
CA SER A 131 -27.76 -10.15 -16.04
C SER A 131 -28.39 -11.01 -14.94
N PHE A 132 -29.57 -10.63 -14.40
CA PHE A 132 -30.24 -11.30 -13.30
C PHE A 132 -30.44 -12.83 -13.49
N PRO A 133 -30.85 -13.34 -14.67
CA PRO A 133 -30.99 -14.79 -14.87
C PRO A 133 -29.67 -15.55 -14.74
N GLN A 134 -28.55 -14.93 -15.14
CA GLN A 134 -27.23 -15.54 -15.04
C GLN A 134 -26.77 -15.61 -13.58
N ALA A 135 -26.98 -14.54 -12.82
CA ALA A 135 -26.69 -14.49 -11.39
C ALA A 135 -27.56 -15.49 -10.60
N ASP A 136 -28.87 -15.56 -10.86
CA ASP A 136 -29.78 -16.50 -10.20
C ASP A 136 -29.39 -17.96 -10.47
N SER A 137 -29.02 -18.28 -11.72
CA SER A 137 -28.55 -19.62 -12.09
C SER A 137 -27.23 -19.98 -11.39
N CYS A 138 -26.30 -19.02 -11.32
CA CYS A 138 -25.00 -19.21 -10.66
C CYS A 138 -25.15 -19.45 -9.15
N ILE A 139 -25.93 -18.61 -8.46
CA ILE A 139 -26.14 -18.72 -7.02
C ILE A 139 -26.87 -20.04 -6.69
N LYS A 140 -27.89 -20.42 -7.45
CA LYS A 140 -28.57 -21.71 -7.27
C LYS A 140 -27.65 -22.90 -7.45
N ALA A 141 -26.77 -22.88 -8.46
CA ALA A 141 -25.79 -23.95 -8.66
C ALA A 141 -24.81 -24.04 -7.49
N LEU A 142 -24.38 -22.88 -6.97
CA LEU A 142 -23.45 -22.80 -5.85
C LEU A 142 -24.05 -23.30 -4.54
N VAL A 143 -25.30 -22.92 -4.26
CA VAL A 143 -26.09 -23.42 -3.12
C VAL A 143 -26.34 -24.92 -3.26
N ALA A 144 -26.66 -25.42 -4.46
CA ALA A 144 -26.89 -26.85 -4.66
C ALA A 144 -25.62 -27.69 -4.38
N ASP A 145 -24.45 -27.20 -4.79
CA ASP A 145 -23.17 -27.87 -4.57
C ASP A 145 -22.71 -27.80 -3.10
N LEU A 146 -22.86 -26.64 -2.45
CA LEU A 146 -22.27 -26.36 -1.13
C LEU A 146 -23.25 -26.45 0.05
N GLY A 147 -24.56 -26.39 -0.19
CA GLY A 147 -25.63 -26.38 0.83
C GLY A 147 -25.85 -27.69 1.55
N HIS A 148 -25.07 -28.73 1.24
CA HIS A 148 -25.11 -30.00 1.97
C HIS A 148 -23.72 -30.39 2.46
N VAL A 149 -23.71 -31.04 3.62
CA VAL A 149 -22.51 -31.61 4.22
C VAL A 149 -22.06 -32.80 3.38
N SER A 150 -20.86 -32.72 2.80
CA SER A 150 -20.28 -33.79 1.99
C SER A 150 -19.03 -34.36 2.63
N LEU A 151 -19.13 -35.59 3.13
CA LEU A 151 -17.98 -36.30 3.70
C LEU A 151 -16.89 -36.58 2.66
N TRP A 152 -17.28 -36.76 1.39
CA TRP A 152 -16.32 -36.94 0.30
C TRP A 152 -15.53 -35.65 0.02
N ARG A 153 -16.21 -34.49 0.07
CA ARG A 153 -15.55 -33.18 -0.07
C ARG A 153 -14.56 -32.94 1.07
N ALA A 154 -14.98 -33.21 2.32
CA ALA A 154 -14.09 -33.18 3.48
C ALA A 154 -12.86 -34.07 3.30
N PHE A 155 -13.04 -35.31 2.81
CA PHE A 155 -11.94 -36.24 2.56
C PHE A 155 -10.97 -35.73 1.48
N LEU A 156 -11.49 -35.22 0.37
CA LEU A 156 -10.66 -34.63 -0.69
C LEU A 156 -9.88 -33.42 -0.18
N ASP A 157 -10.51 -32.58 0.64
CA ASP A 157 -9.83 -31.42 1.22
C ASP A 157 -8.68 -31.84 2.15
N VAL A 158 -8.84 -32.91 2.94
CA VAL A 158 -7.73 -33.48 3.74
C VAL A 158 -6.62 -34.03 2.84
N LYS A 159 -6.98 -34.68 1.73
CA LYS A 159 -6.01 -35.23 0.79
C LYS A 159 -5.20 -34.14 0.08
N HIS A 160 -5.86 -33.06 -0.34
CA HIS A 160 -5.26 -32.00 -1.15
C HIS A 160 -4.65 -30.85 -0.34
N TYR A 161 -5.09 -30.66 0.91
CA TYR A 161 -4.67 -29.54 1.76
C TYR A 161 -4.21 -29.95 3.17
N GLY A 162 -4.29 -31.23 3.50
CA GLY A 162 -3.87 -31.75 4.81
C GLY A 162 -2.40 -32.15 4.85
N VAL A 163 -2.09 -32.94 5.88
CA VAL A 163 -0.73 -33.31 6.34
C VAL A 163 0.15 -34.01 5.32
N TRP A 164 -0.41 -34.50 4.22
CA TRP A 164 0.32 -35.19 3.16
C TRP A 164 0.94 -34.23 2.14
N THR A 165 0.67 -32.93 2.28
CA THR A 165 1.13 -31.92 1.33
C THR A 165 2.28 -31.10 1.90
N SER A 166 3.26 -30.79 1.03
CA SER A 166 4.40 -29.94 1.41
C SER A 166 3.96 -28.54 1.85
N ARG A 167 2.86 -28.02 1.28
CA ARG A 167 2.32 -26.70 1.63
C ARG A 167 1.84 -26.66 3.09
N TYR A 168 1.07 -27.66 3.51
CA TYR A 168 0.62 -27.79 4.90
C TYR A 168 1.80 -28.02 5.84
N LEU A 169 2.65 -29.02 5.54
CA LEU A 169 3.75 -29.39 6.42
C LEU A 169 4.74 -28.25 6.65
N ARG A 170 5.12 -27.51 5.60
CA ARG A 170 6.02 -26.35 5.74
C ARG A 170 5.39 -25.24 6.57
N ALA A 171 4.11 -24.93 6.34
CA ALA A 171 3.43 -23.90 7.12
C ALA A 171 3.29 -24.31 8.60
N PHE A 172 3.02 -25.58 8.86
CA PHE A 172 2.97 -26.15 10.20
C PHE A 172 4.35 -26.13 10.88
N GLU A 173 5.41 -26.61 10.20
CA GLU A 173 6.79 -26.59 10.68
C GLU A 173 7.24 -25.17 11.01
N ASN A 174 7.07 -24.22 10.08
CA ASN A 174 7.40 -22.82 10.30
C ASN A 174 6.70 -22.24 11.53
N LYS A 175 5.41 -22.56 11.72
CA LYS A 175 4.66 -22.06 12.87
C LYS A 175 5.16 -22.66 14.17
N ILE A 176 5.45 -23.96 14.20
CA ILE A 176 6.06 -24.58 15.39
C ILE A 176 7.43 -23.98 15.68
N ASP A 177 8.26 -23.75 14.67
CA ASP A 177 9.58 -23.16 14.85
C ASP A 177 9.51 -21.71 15.35
N ASP A 178 8.52 -20.94 14.90
CA ASP A 178 8.33 -19.54 15.32
C ASP A 178 7.63 -19.39 16.66
N GLU A 179 6.71 -20.29 17.01
CA GLU A 179 5.93 -20.23 18.24
C GLU A 179 6.47 -21.14 19.36
N SER A 180 7.49 -21.97 19.08
CA SER A 180 8.12 -22.84 20.07
C SER A 180 8.69 -22.04 21.23
N ALA A 181 8.29 -22.39 22.46
CA ALA A 181 8.73 -21.73 23.68
C ALA A 181 10.27 -21.80 23.86
N ILE A 182 10.90 -22.91 23.48
CA ILE A 182 12.38 -23.02 23.48
C ILE A 182 12.96 -22.01 22.50
N VAL A 183 12.43 -22.00 21.28
CA VAL A 183 12.96 -21.12 20.23
C VAL A 183 12.75 -19.67 20.63
N LEU A 184 11.58 -19.28 21.12
CA LEU A 184 11.32 -17.93 21.62
C LEU A 184 12.23 -17.54 22.80
N ALA A 185 12.63 -18.48 23.66
CA ALA A 185 13.55 -18.22 24.76
C ALA A 185 15.03 -18.14 24.33
N LEU A 186 15.46 -18.99 23.38
CA LEU A 186 16.85 -19.11 22.94
C LEU A 186 17.19 -18.18 21.77
N ARG A 187 16.28 -18.01 20.79
CA ARG A 187 16.46 -17.21 19.58
C ARG A 187 16.95 -15.79 19.89
N PRO A 188 16.37 -15.04 20.86
CA PRO A 188 16.91 -13.74 21.28
C PRO A 188 18.40 -13.81 21.68
N LYS A 189 18.77 -14.75 22.55
CA LYS A 189 20.15 -14.86 23.08
C LYS A 189 21.13 -15.31 22.01
N TYR A 190 20.70 -16.25 21.17
CA TYR A 190 21.47 -16.74 20.03
C TYR A 190 21.70 -15.64 18.99
N GLN A 191 20.64 -14.91 18.60
CA GLN A 191 20.74 -13.78 17.67
C GLN A 191 21.74 -12.73 18.18
N LEU A 192 21.65 -12.37 19.46
CA LEU A 192 22.59 -11.40 20.05
C LEU A 192 24.02 -11.94 20.10
N ALA A 193 24.22 -13.23 20.43
CA ALA A 193 25.54 -13.85 20.45
C ALA A 193 26.18 -13.91 19.05
N VAL A 194 25.40 -14.31 18.04
CA VAL A 194 25.82 -14.34 16.63
C VAL A 194 26.16 -12.95 16.12
N TRP A 195 25.33 -11.95 16.45
CA TRP A 195 25.61 -10.55 16.15
C TRP A 195 26.93 -10.09 16.77
N ASN A 196 27.12 -10.32 18.08
CA ASN A 196 28.33 -9.88 18.78
C ASN A 196 29.60 -10.57 18.30
N LEU A 197 29.50 -11.83 17.85
CA LEU A 197 30.67 -12.62 17.42
C LEU A 197 31.00 -12.45 15.93
N PHE A 198 29.99 -12.28 15.07
CA PHE A 198 30.15 -12.31 13.62
C PHE A 198 29.59 -11.08 12.88
N SER A 199 28.94 -10.14 13.58
CA SER A 199 28.19 -9.03 12.97
C SER A 199 27.17 -9.50 11.92
N ASP A 200 26.58 -10.69 12.13
CA ASP A 200 25.57 -11.24 11.25
C ASP A 200 24.16 -10.78 11.72
N PRO A 201 23.44 -9.98 10.92
CA PRO A 201 22.11 -9.48 11.26
C PRO A 201 20.99 -10.50 11.01
N GLY A 202 21.33 -11.71 10.54
CA GLY A 202 20.39 -12.80 10.31
C GLY A 202 19.94 -12.95 8.85
N GLU A 203 19.04 -13.91 8.62
CA GLU A 203 18.73 -14.40 7.27
C GLU A 203 17.93 -13.41 6.41
N LYS A 204 17.21 -12.45 6.98
CA LYS A 204 16.41 -11.49 6.19
C LYS A 204 17.16 -10.20 5.86
N VAL A 205 18.35 -10.04 6.43
CA VAL A 205 19.08 -8.78 6.41
C VAL A 205 20.46 -9.00 5.81
N VAL A 206 20.91 -8.01 5.04
CA VAL A 206 22.27 -7.92 4.53
C VAL A 206 22.89 -6.68 5.15
N LEU A 207 23.96 -6.87 5.92
CA LEU A 207 24.71 -5.75 6.50
C LEU A 207 25.56 -5.09 5.40
N GLY A 208 25.46 -3.77 5.25
CA GLY A 208 26.29 -2.99 4.33
C GLY A 208 27.79 -3.15 4.61
N ALA A 209 28.61 -3.00 3.58
CA ALA A 209 30.06 -3.05 3.71
C ALA A 209 30.66 -1.70 4.15
N ALA A 210 30.00 -0.60 3.82
CA ALA A 210 30.36 0.75 4.23
C ALA A 210 29.27 1.28 5.19
N GLY A 211 29.68 1.89 6.30
CA GLY A 211 28.80 2.78 7.05
C GLY A 211 28.61 4.09 6.29
N ASP A 212 28.62 5.24 6.98
CA ASP A 212 28.65 6.56 6.33
C ASP A 212 30.00 6.93 5.68
N CYS A 213 30.98 6.02 5.67
CA CYS A 213 32.31 6.24 5.11
C CYS A 213 32.50 5.48 3.78
N ILE A 214 33.04 6.14 2.75
CA ILE A 214 33.27 5.58 1.39
C ILE A 214 34.78 5.63 1.07
N GLY A 215 35.38 4.51 0.63
CA GLY A 215 36.77 4.45 0.17
C GLY A 215 37.61 3.29 0.73
N LYS A 216 38.91 3.24 0.39
CA LYS A 216 39.84 2.16 0.78
C LYS A 216 40.11 2.06 2.30
N SER A 217 39.79 3.11 3.05
CA SER A 217 39.88 3.20 4.51
C SER A 217 38.51 3.02 5.18
N CYS A 218 37.57 2.37 4.51
CA CYS A 218 36.19 2.21 4.98
C CYS A 218 35.90 0.71 5.03
N GLY A 219 36.18 0.09 6.18
CA GLY A 219 35.89 -1.31 6.45
C GLY A 219 34.64 -1.46 7.32
N ARG A 220 33.94 -2.59 7.17
CA ARG A 220 32.83 -3.00 8.06
C ARG A 220 33.25 -3.01 9.55
N GLU A 221 34.54 -3.19 9.81
CA GLU A 221 35.16 -3.21 11.15
C GLU A 221 35.32 -1.80 11.77
N GLU A 222 35.41 -0.75 10.95
CA GLU A 222 35.70 0.63 11.41
C GLU A 222 34.43 1.50 11.51
N ALA A 223 33.33 1.10 10.86
CA ALA A 223 32.04 1.80 10.95
C ALA A 223 31.36 1.58 12.31
N LYS A 224 30.95 2.67 12.98
CA LYS A 224 30.16 2.59 14.21
C LYS A 224 28.83 1.87 13.92
N PRO A 225 28.30 1.05 14.85
CA PRO A 225 27.03 0.33 14.67
C PRO A 225 25.87 1.22 14.20
N GLU A 226 25.78 2.45 14.71
CA GLU A 226 24.79 3.46 14.34
C GLU A 226 24.87 3.97 12.89
N ASP A 227 26.05 3.88 12.27
CA ASP A 227 26.30 4.36 10.91
C ASP A 227 26.12 3.22 9.88
N LYS A 228 25.80 1.99 10.34
CA LYS A 228 25.69 0.81 9.48
C LYS A 228 24.35 0.79 8.76
N TRP A 229 24.43 0.61 7.45
CA TRP A 229 23.25 0.42 6.61
C TRP A 229 22.82 -1.05 6.61
N LEU A 230 21.54 -1.30 6.83
CA LEU A 230 20.93 -2.61 6.68
C LEU A 230 20.16 -2.67 5.37
N PHE A 231 20.38 -3.70 4.57
CA PHE A 231 19.65 -3.90 3.34
C PHE A 231 18.72 -5.10 3.49
N TYR A 232 17.52 -5.00 2.94
CA TYR A 232 16.64 -6.14 2.88
C TYR A 232 17.19 -7.16 1.88
N ARG A 233 17.24 -8.43 2.29
CA ARG A 233 17.90 -9.46 1.49
C ARG A 233 17.29 -9.61 0.11
N GLN A 234 15.96 -9.55 -0.02
CA GLN A 234 15.32 -9.68 -1.34
C GLN A 234 15.62 -8.51 -2.27
N ASP A 235 15.79 -7.29 -1.74
CA ASP A 235 16.23 -6.15 -2.57
C ASP A 235 17.62 -6.40 -3.14
N VAL A 236 18.53 -6.96 -2.35
CA VAL A 236 19.88 -7.32 -2.80
C VAL A 236 19.83 -8.49 -3.79
N GLU A 237 19.07 -9.53 -3.47
CA GLU A 237 18.88 -10.71 -4.33
C GLU A 237 18.30 -10.34 -5.69
N PHE A 238 17.39 -9.36 -5.74
CA PHE A 238 16.83 -8.86 -6.99
C PHE A 238 17.89 -8.28 -7.93
N LEU A 239 18.96 -7.66 -7.40
CA LEU A 239 20.03 -7.09 -8.21
C LEU A 239 21.04 -8.13 -8.72
N VAL A 240 21.20 -9.24 -8.00
CA VAL A 240 22.24 -10.25 -8.32
C VAL A 240 21.67 -11.50 -9.01
N GLN A 241 20.41 -11.84 -8.77
CA GLN A 241 19.75 -12.95 -9.46
C GLN A 241 19.44 -12.57 -10.91
N PRO A 242 19.25 -13.54 -11.82
CA PRO A 242 18.83 -13.25 -13.18
C PRO A 242 17.55 -12.40 -13.23
N SER A 243 17.47 -11.50 -14.21
CA SER A 243 16.27 -10.70 -14.48
C SER A 243 15.02 -11.58 -14.51
N PRO A 244 13.85 -11.08 -14.04
CA PRO A 244 12.60 -11.82 -14.18
C PRO A 244 12.23 -12.07 -15.66
N LEU A 245 12.79 -11.30 -16.60
CA LEU A 245 12.62 -11.49 -18.05
C LEU A 245 13.71 -12.37 -18.69
N ASP A 246 14.63 -12.92 -17.91
CA ASP A 246 15.68 -13.83 -18.41
C ASP A 246 15.11 -15.21 -18.73
N VAL A 247 15.66 -15.90 -19.74
CA VAL A 247 15.25 -17.27 -20.11
C VAL A 247 15.39 -18.25 -18.93
N ARG A 248 16.39 -18.04 -18.05
CA ARG A 248 16.58 -18.82 -16.82
C ARG A 248 15.44 -18.64 -15.81
N SER A 249 14.69 -17.55 -15.93
CA SER A 249 13.54 -17.20 -15.10
C SER A 249 12.21 -17.59 -15.75
N ALA A 250 12.18 -18.38 -16.82
CA ALA A 250 10.96 -18.69 -17.59
C ALA A 250 9.81 -19.36 -16.80
N LYS A 251 10.06 -19.84 -15.57
CA LYS A 251 9.02 -20.37 -14.67
C LYS A 251 8.32 -19.27 -13.86
N LEU A 252 8.86 -18.06 -13.84
CA LEU A 252 8.25 -16.90 -13.18
C LEU A 252 7.19 -16.30 -14.09
N ASP A 253 6.20 -15.66 -13.46
CA ASP A 253 5.23 -14.84 -14.18
C ASP A 253 5.96 -13.69 -14.90
N ASN A 254 5.41 -13.27 -16.05
CA ASN A 254 5.97 -12.16 -16.81
C ASN A 254 5.32 -10.83 -16.36
N PRO A 255 6.03 -9.97 -15.59
CA PRO A 255 5.47 -8.71 -15.11
C PRO A 255 5.06 -7.77 -16.25
N VAL A 256 5.77 -7.79 -17.38
CA VAL A 256 5.48 -6.90 -18.52
C VAL A 256 4.13 -7.26 -19.16
N MET A 257 3.82 -8.55 -19.30
CA MET A 257 2.52 -8.99 -19.83
C MET A 257 1.37 -8.59 -18.91
N ALA A 258 1.55 -8.73 -17.60
CA ALA A 258 0.54 -8.32 -16.62
C ALA A 258 0.32 -6.79 -16.63
N ILE A 259 1.39 -6.00 -16.76
CA ILE A 259 1.31 -4.53 -16.90
C ILE A 259 0.59 -4.14 -18.19
N GLU A 260 0.91 -4.79 -19.31
CA GLU A 260 0.24 -4.58 -20.60
C GLU A 260 -1.26 -4.85 -20.52
N LYS A 261 -1.63 -6.02 -19.99
CA LYS A 261 -3.04 -6.42 -19.86
C LYS A 261 -3.80 -5.45 -18.96
N PHE A 262 -3.20 -5.03 -17.85
CA PHE A 262 -3.84 -4.08 -16.94
C PHE A 262 -4.00 -2.69 -17.56
N ARG A 263 -2.99 -2.20 -18.30
CA ARG A 263 -3.09 -0.97 -19.10
C ARG A 263 -4.29 -1.02 -20.05
N ASP A 264 -4.43 -2.12 -20.80
CA ASP A 264 -5.46 -2.24 -21.82
C ASP A 264 -6.87 -2.31 -21.23
N GLN A 265 -7.02 -3.02 -20.11
CA GLN A 265 -8.28 -3.06 -19.35
C GLN A 265 -8.68 -1.68 -18.80
N LEU A 266 -7.73 -0.90 -18.27
CA LEU A 266 -7.99 0.46 -17.79
C LEU A 266 -8.34 1.41 -18.95
N LYS A 267 -7.60 1.31 -20.06
CA LYS A 267 -7.84 2.13 -21.25
C LYS A 267 -9.21 1.88 -21.85
N ALA A 268 -9.69 0.63 -21.84
CA ALA A 268 -11.05 0.28 -22.25
C ALA A 268 -12.13 0.97 -21.40
N LYS A 269 -11.81 1.30 -20.14
CA LYS A 269 -12.69 2.07 -19.23
C LYS A 269 -12.41 3.59 -19.25
N GLY A 270 -11.57 4.06 -20.19
CA GLY A 270 -11.22 5.48 -20.34
C GLY A 270 -10.33 6.03 -19.22
N VAL A 271 -9.54 5.16 -18.58
CA VAL A 271 -8.57 5.50 -17.53
C VAL A 271 -7.17 5.26 -18.06
N GLU A 272 -6.31 6.28 -18.01
CA GLU A 272 -4.90 6.14 -18.37
C GLU A 272 -4.10 5.51 -17.23
N LEU A 273 -3.12 4.67 -17.56
CA LEU A 273 -2.21 4.07 -16.59
C LEU A 273 -0.86 4.80 -16.62
N LEU A 274 -0.36 5.22 -15.46
CA LEU A 274 1.02 5.64 -15.22
C LEU A 274 1.72 4.60 -14.33
N VAL A 275 2.76 3.96 -14.86
CA VAL A 275 3.56 2.96 -14.13
C VAL A 275 4.71 3.64 -13.40
N VAL A 276 4.83 3.36 -12.10
CA VAL A 276 5.86 3.89 -11.20
C VAL A 276 6.62 2.72 -10.60
N ILE A 277 7.83 2.47 -11.09
CA ILE A 277 8.72 1.45 -10.53
C ILE A 277 9.64 2.15 -9.52
N THR A 278 9.41 1.91 -8.23
CA THR A 278 10.20 2.51 -7.16
C THR A 278 11.53 1.77 -7.01
N PRO A 279 12.68 2.44 -7.11
CA PRO A 279 13.97 1.79 -6.88
C PRO A 279 14.07 1.30 -5.43
N GLY A 280 14.69 0.14 -5.22
CA GLY A 280 15.05 -0.32 -3.90
C GLY A 280 16.27 0.44 -3.38
N LYS A 281 16.43 0.46 -2.05
CA LYS A 281 17.59 1.06 -1.38
C LYS A 281 18.94 0.65 -1.97
N PRO A 282 19.23 -0.64 -2.26
CA PRO A 282 20.53 -1.04 -2.80
C PRO A 282 20.77 -0.60 -4.25
N SER A 283 19.73 -0.22 -5.01
CA SER A 283 19.88 0.35 -6.35
C SER A 283 20.31 1.81 -6.34
N ILE A 284 19.93 2.54 -5.29
CA ILE A 284 20.34 3.94 -5.10
C ILE A 284 21.67 4.00 -4.34
N TYR A 285 21.82 3.19 -3.29
CA TYR A 285 22.97 3.19 -2.38
C TYR A 285 23.86 1.94 -2.52
N THR A 286 24.22 1.58 -3.75
CA THR A 286 25.05 0.40 -4.05
C THR A 286 26.44 0.49 -3.42
N GLU A 287 27.00 1.69 -3.31
CA GLU A 287 28.27 1.98 -2.66
C GLU A 287 28.24 1.66 -1.16
N ARG A 288 27.10 1.91 -0.49
CA ARG A 288 26.91 1.57 0.93
C ARG A 288 26.75 0.06 1.13
N LEU A 289 26.14 -0.62 0.15
CA LEU A 289 26.05 -2.08 0.15
C LEU A 289 27.43 -2.74 -0.06
N THR A 290 28.19 -2.29 -1.06
CA THR A 290 29.39 -2.99 -1.56
C THR A 290 30.71 -2.44 -1.02
N GLY A 291 30.72 -1.22 -0.46
CA GLY A 291 31.93 -0.52 -0.04
C GLY A 291 32.80 -0.04 -1.21
N ARG A 292 32.28 -0.11 -2.45
CA ARG A 292 32.97 0.29 -3.67
C ARG A 292 32.36 1.58 -4.21
N ASP A 293 33.21 2.42 -4.79
CA ASP A 293 32.81 3.69 -5.37
C ASP A 293 31.78 3.50 -6.50
N GLU A 294 30.89 4.49 -6.69
CA GLU A 294 29.71 4.41 -7.57
C GLU A 294 30.09 4.07 -9.03
N ASN A 295 31.23 4.56 -9.49
CA ASN A 295 31.76 4.30 -10.83
C ASN A 295 32.22 2.85 -11.05
N ALA A 296 32.39 2.06 -10.00
CA ALA A 296 32.79 0.65 -10.08
C ALA A 296 31.58 -0.31 -10.19
N ALA A 297 30.35 0.15 -9.94
CA ALA A 297 29.15 -0.67 -9.95
C ALA A 297 28.28 -0.37 -11.17
N GLY A 298 28.64 -0.93 -12.33
CA GLY A 298 27.77 -1.02 -13.51
C GLY A 298 26.51 -1.90 -13.31
N LEU A 299 26.03 -2.08 -12.08
CA LEU A 299 24.78 -2.75 -11.77
C LEU A 299 23.62 -1.78 -11.99
N GLN A 300 23.30 -1.53 -13.26
CA GLN A 300 21.97 -1.03 -13.58
C GLN A 300 20.95 -2.07 -13.12
N SER A 301 20.12 -1.68 -12.16
CA SER A 301 19.02 -2.51 -11.66
C SER A 301 18.18 -3.08 -12.81
N HIS A 302 17.72 -4.33 -12.62
CA HIS A 302 16.73 -4.93 -13.51
C HIS A 302 15.47 -4.08 -13.62
N GLY A 303 15.05 -3.41 -12.54
CA GLY A 303 13.91 -2.51 -12.54
C GLY A 303 14.08 -1.35 -13.53
N LYS A 304 15.24 -0.69 -13.55
CA LYS A 304 15.53 0.39 -14.51
C LYS A 304 15.50 -0.08 -15.96
N LYS A 305 16.07 -1.26 -16.24
CA LYS A 305 16.07 -1.84 -17.60
C LYS A 305 14.65 -2.18 -18.08
N ILE A 306 13.80 -2.67 -17.17
CA ILE A 306 12.40 -2.97 -17.45
C ILE A 306 11.62 -1.67 -17.66
N LEU A 307 11.80 -0.66 -16.80
CA LEU A 307 11.22 0.66 -16.95
C LEU A 307 11.54 1.29 -18.31
N ASP A 308 12.80 1.25 -18.73
CA ASP A 308 13.25 1.78 -20.02
C ASP A 308 12.62 1.03 -21.20
N SER A 309 12.41 -0.28 -21.03
CA SER A 309 11.76 -1.11 -22.05
C SER A 309 10.27 -0.80 -22.16
N LEU A 310 9.57 -0.63 -21.03
CA LEU A 310 8.17 -0.16 -21.00
C LEU A 310 8.03 1.23 -21.64
N THR A 311 8.93 2.14 -21.30
CA THR A 311 8.95 3.51 -21.84
C THR A 311 9.14 3.49 -23.36
N ARG A 312 10.10 2.71 -23.88
CA ARG A 312 10.31 2.53 -25.33
C ARG A 312 9.12 1.88 -26.02
N ALA A 313 8.38 1.02 -25.31
CA ALA A 313 7.14 0.41 -25.81
C ALA A 313 5.93 1.34 -25.74
N GLY A 314 6.10 2.61 -25.35
CA GLY A 314 5.05 3.63 -25.35
C GLY A 314 4.14 3.63 -24.12
N PHE A 315 4.52 2.94 -23.03
CA PHE A 315 3.82 3.06 -21.76
C PHE A 315 4.09 4.41 -21.11
N ASN A 316 3.10 4.97 -20.41
CA ASN A 316 3.37 6.10 -19.52
C ASN A 316 4.12 5.59 -18.28
N THR A 317 5.34 6.08 -18.11
CA THR A 317 6.25 5.71 -17.03
C THR A 317 6.85 6.97 -16.39
N VAL A 318 7.36 6.82 -15.17
CA VAL A 318 8.14 7.85 -14.47
C VAL A 318 9.49 7.28 -14.06
N ASP A 319 10.57 8.03 -14.30
CA ASP A 319 11.93 7.64 -13.92
C ASP A 319 12.34 8.27 -12.58
N LEU A 320 12.13 7.49 -11.51
CA LEU A 320 12.59 7.86 -10.18
C LEU A 320 14.10 7.60 -9.98
N TYR A 321 14.70 6.67 -10.72
CA TYR A 321 16.11 6.29 -10.58
C TYR A 321 17.03 7.48 -10.84
N THR A 322 16.83 8.14 -11.99
CA THR A 322 17.67 9.27 -12.40
C THR A 322 17.58 10.42 -11.39
N SER A 323 16.37 10.74 -10.91
CA SER A 323 16.15 11.85 -9.98
C SER A 323 16.72 11.56 -8.59
N LEU A 324 16.52 10.33 -8.08
CA LEU A 324 17.07 9.92 -6.78
C LEU A 324 18.60 9.83 -6.82
N LEU A 325 19.19 9.23 -7.85
CA LEU A 325 20.65 9.19 -8.01
C LEU A 325 21.27 10.59 -8.05
N ALA A 326 20.66 11.53 -8.78
CA ALA A 326 21.13 12.91 -8.82
C ALA A 326 21.06 13.60 -7.45
N ALA A 327 19.98 13.36 -6.69
CA ALA A 327 19.78 13.96 -5.37
C ALA A 327 20.76 13.45 -4.30
N LYS A 328 21.39 12.28 -4.50
CA LYS A 328 22.43 11.75 -3.59
C LYS A 328 23.60 12.70 -3.39
N SER A 329 23.94 13.49 -4.40
CA SER A 329 25.02 14.50 -4.34
C SER A 329 24.85 15.50 -3.18
N ARG A 330 23.62 15.64 -2.65
CA ARG A 330 23.29 16.53 -1.54
C ARG A 330 23.08 15.81 -0.20
N ASP A 331 23.32 14.51 -0.12
CA ASP A 331 23.09 13.71 1.11
C ASP A 331 23.89 14.22 2.31
N SER A 332 25.10 14.75 2.08
CA SER A 332 25.95 15.32 3.14
C SER A 332 25.35 16.58 3.78
N VAL A 333 24.41 17.25 3.11
CA VAL A 333 23.78 18.50 3.56
C VAL A 333 22.32 18.28 3.95
N GLU A 334 21.58 17.48 3.18
CA GLU A 334 20.14 17.30 3.33
C GLU A 334 19.75 15.95 3.98
N GLY A 335 20.72 15.10 4.28
CA GLY A 335 20.49 13.73 4.76
C GLY A 335 20.15 12.75 3.64
N ALA A 336 20.22 11.45 3.92
CA ALA A 336 20.00 10.41 2.91
C ALA A 336 18.54 10.37 2.42
N LEU A 337 18.35 9.81 1.21
CA LEU A 337 17.04 9.57 0.59
C LEU A 337 16.35 8.32 1.12
N TYR A 338 17.09 7.41 1.77
CA TYR A 338 16.59 6.19 2.39
C TYR A 338 17.06 6.09 3.84
N LEU A 339 16.25 5.42 4.65
CA LEU A 339 16.52 5.14 6.06
C LEU A 339 17.63 4.07 6.20
N ASN A 340 18.39 4.12 7.29
CA ASN A 340 19.56 3.26 7.48
C ASN A 340 19.16 1.79 7.73
N ASP A 341 18.20 1.58 8.62
CA ASP A 341 17.74 0.27 9.14
C ASP A 341 16.36 -0.14 8.59
N ASP A 342 15.89 0.51 7.52
CA ASP A 342 14.56 0.32 6.94
C ASP A 342 14.64 0.16 5.40
N THR A 343 13.65 -0.47 4.77
CA THR A 343 13.54 -0.62 3.32
C THR A 343 13.16 0.67 2.60
N HIS A 344 12.46 1.56 3.29
CA HIS A 344 11.78 2.72 2.72
C HIS A 344 12.69 3.95 2.62
N TRP A 345 12.23 4.89 1.80
CA TRP A 345 12.80 6.23 1.71
C TRP A 345 12.64 7.03 3.01
N THR A 346 13.46 8.07 3.19
CA THR A 346 13.19 9.14 4.15
C THR A 346 12.07 10.05 3.65
N PRO A 347 11.52 10.98 4.45
CA PRO A 347 10.56 11.97 3.95
C PRO A 347 11.11 12.76 2.75
N ARG A 348 12.40 13.13 2.78
CA ARG A 348 13.10 13.76 1.65
C ARG A 348 12.98 12.93 0.35
N GLY A 349 13.19 11.61 0.42
CA GLY A 349 13.05 10.73 -0.73
C GLY A 349 11.59 10.60 -1.22
N ALA A 350 10.64 10.49 -0.29
CA ALA A 350 9.20 10.43 -0.59
C ALA A 350 8.71 11.70 -1.29
N GLU A 351 9.16 12.86 -0.81
CA GLU A 351 8.80 14.18 -1.34
C GLU A 351 9.38 14.40 -2.73
N LEU A 352 10.65 14.02 -2.95
CA LEU A 352 11.25 14.05 -4.27
C LEU A 352 10.51 13.14 -5.26
N ALA A 353 10.12 11.94 -4.83
CA ALA A 353 9.31 11.05 -5.66
C ALA A 353 7.96 11.69 -6.02
N ALA A 354 7.27 12.31 -5.05
CA ALA A 354 6.02 13.02 -5.28
C ALA A 354 6.17 14.19 -6.28
N ASP A 355 7.26 14.96 -6.19
CA ASP A 355 7.56 16.05 -7.12
C ASP A 355 7.77 15.54 -8.56
N VAL A 356 8.55 14.48 -8.71
CA VAL A 356 8.86 13.87 -10.01
C VAL A 356 7.60 13.25 -10.64
N ILE A 357 6.79 12.55 -9.86
CA ILE A 357 5.51 11.97 -10.31
C ILE A 357 4.54 13.09 -10.70
N ALA A 358 4.39 14.13 -9.87
CA ALA A 358 3.51 15.26 -10.17
C ALA A 358 3.95 16.01 -11.44
N LYS A 359 5.26 16.17 -11.66
CA LYS A 359 5.79 16.72 -12.90
C LYS A 359 5.41 15.87 -14.10
N LYS A 360 5.58 14.55 -14.01
CA LYS A 360 5.19 13.63 -15.10
C LYS A 360 3.70 13.69 -15.41
N VAL A 361 2.85 13.77 -14.39
CA VAL A 361 1.41 13.91 -14.58
C VAL A 361 1.05 15.24 -15.26
N ARG A 362 1.70 16.34 -14.89
CA ARG A 362 1.52 17.63 -15.60
C ARG A 362 1.92 17.53 -17.07
N GLU A 363 3.06 16.90 -17.38
CA GLU A 363 3.47 16.65 -18.77
C GLU A 363 2.43 15.82 -19.55
N MET A 364 1.80 14.82 -18.92
CA MET A 364 0.71 14.04 -19.52
C MET A 364 -0.56 14.87 -19.75
N VAL A 365 -0.83 15.85 -18.88
CA VAL A 365 -1.94 16.80 -19.05
C VAL A 365 -1.66 17.76 -20.21
N ASP A 366 -0.44 18.32 -20.25
CA ASP A 366 -0.01 19.25 -21.30
C ASP A 366 0.02 18.58 -22.69
N ALA A 367 0.42 17.31 -22.74
CA ALA A 367 0.36 16.48 -23.94
C ALA A 367 -1.07 16.06 -24.33
N GLY A 368 -2.07 16.34 -23.48
CA GLY A 368 -3.47 15.96 -23.71
C GLY A 368 -3.76 14.47 -23.55
N THR A 369 -2.81 13.68 -23.04
CA THR A 369 -2.97 12.26 -22.71
C THR A 369 -3.99 12.08 -21.59
N VAL A 370 -3.95 12.95 -20.57
CA VAL A 370 -4.93 12.95 -19.46
C VAL A 370 -5.66 14.28 -19.43
N LYS A 371 -6.99 14.23 -19.26
CA LYS A 371 -7.84 15.42 -19.15
C LYS A 371 -8.62 15.39 -17.86
N PHE A 372 -8.22 16.23 -16.92
CA PHE A 372 -8.93 16.44 -15.66
C PHE A 372 -10.02 17.51 -15.80
N ARG A 373 -11.08 17.39 -15.01
CA ARG A 373 -12.16 18.38 -14.91
C ARG A 373 -11.76 19.48 -13.93
N GLY A 374 -12.14 20.72 -14.27
CA GLY A 374 -11.88 21.91 -13.46
C GLY A 374 -10.40 22.29 -13.33
N LYS A 375 -10.13 23.49 -12.82
CA LYS A 375 -8.79 23.90 -12.35
C LYS A 375 -8.67 23.61 -10.86
N ASP A 376 -7.46 23.29 -10.40
CA ASP A 376 -6.99 23.15 -9.01
C ASP A 376 -8.09 23.31 -7.95
N THR A 377 -8.68 22.18 -7.56
CA THR A 377 -9.95 22.16 -6.81
C THR A 377 -9.75 22.21 -5.29
N VAL A 378 -8.53 21.97 -4.80
CA VAL A 378 -8.21 21.90 -3.37
C VAL A 378 -6.84 22.48 -3.11
N ARG A 379 -6.73 23.32 -2.07
CA ARG A 379 -5.46 23.86 -1.61
C ARG A 379 -4.92 23.04 -0.46
N TYR A 380 -3.63 22.74 -0.49
CA TYR A 380 -2.94 22.03 0.57
C TYR A 380 -1.80 22.88 1.13
N VAL A 381 -1.54 22.72 2.42
CA VAL A 381 -0.40 23.31 3.13
C VAL A 381 0.39 22.20 3.80
N ALA A 382 1.67 22.42 4.05
CA ALA A 382 2.51 21.46 4.75
C ALA A 382 3.18 22.11 5.96
N SER A 383 3.37 21.34 7.03
CA SER A 383 4.04 21.78 8.25
C SER A 383 4.96 20.69 8.78
N ASP A 384 6.11 21.09 9.32
CA ASP A 384 7.10 20.17 9.86
C ASP A 384 6.52 19.33 11.00
N SER A 385 6.89 18.06 11.02
CA SER A 385 6.62 17.13 12.12
C SER A 385 7.78 16.17 12.29
N LEU A 386 8.20 16.00 13.53
CA LEU A 386 9.24 15.05 13.91
C LEU A 386 8.62 13.68 14.18
N ALA A 387 9.26 12.64 13.70
CA ALA A 387 8.91 11.27 14.01
C ALA A 387 10.15 10.43 14.31
N ASP A 388 9.98 9.55 15.30
CA ASP A 388 10.93 8.51 15.65
C ASP A 388 10.59 7.26 14.82
N ARG A 389 11.55 6.78 14.02
CA ARG A 389 11.39 5.62 13.15
C ARG A 389 12.32 4.49 13.58
N MET A 390 11.72 3.36 13.95
CA MET A 390 12.41 2.08 14.00
C MET A 390 12.26 1.43 12.63
N GLY A 391 13.36 1.04 12.00
CA GLY A 391 13.32 0.50 10.66
C GLY A 391 12.81 -0.93 10.59
N ASP A 392 12.04 -1.24 9.54
CA ASP A 392 11.48 -2.59 9.31
C ASP A 392 12.57 -3.67 9.14
N VAL A 393 13.71 -3.36 8.51
CA VAL A 393 14.84 -4.28 8.36
C VAL A 393 15.49 -4.56 9.72
N GLY A 394 15.61 -3.53 10.58
CA GLY A 394 16.00 -3.68 11.97
C GLY A 394 15.06 -4.63 12.71
N GLU A 395 13.76 -4.53 12.49
CA GLU A 395 12.78 -5.42 13.13
C GLU A 395 12.91 -6.86 12.60
N MET A 396 13.08 -7.03 11.30
CA MET A 396 13.27 -8.33 10.65
C MET A 396 14.54 -9.06 11.13
N SER A 397 15.56 -8.34 11.58
CA SER A 397 16.75 -8.94 12.21
C SER A 397 16.44 -9.59 13.56
N GLY A 398 15.40 -9.10 14.26
CA GLY A 398 15.10 -9.46 15.63
C GLY A 398 16.06 -8.86 16.66
N LEU A 399 17.02 -8.00 16.26
CA LEU A 399 18.03 -7.40 17.14
C LEU A 399 17.58 -6.05 17.74
N ASN A 400 16.53 -5.41 17.23
CA ASN A 400 16.00 -4.14 17.74
C ASN A 400 15.66 -4.18 19.24
N LYS A 401 15.15 -5.32 19.73
CA LYS A 401 14.83 -5.54 21.16
C LYS A 401 16.05 -5.43 22.09
N PHE A 402 17.25 -5.47 21.54
CA PHE A 402 18.52 -5.32 22.27
C PHE A 402 19.16 -3.94 22.10
N GLY A 403 18.48 -3.01 21.42
CA GLY A 403 19.04 -1.67 21.15
C GLY A 403 20.26 -1.68 20.25
N VAL A 404 20.44 -2.73 19.44
CA VAL A 404 21.57 -2.86 18.48
C VAL A 404 21.47 -1.79 17.40
N PHE A 405 20.26 -1.54 16.91
CA PHE A 405 19.96 -0.49 15.94
C PHE A 405 19.22 0.65 16.65
N LYS A 406 19.60 1.89 16.30
CA LYS A 406 19.03 3.09 16.92
C LYS A 406 17.85 3.58 16.10
N VAL A 407 16.83 4.07 16.80
CA VAL A 407 15.73 4.82 16.20
C VAL A 407 16.28 6.01 15.43
N GLN A 408 15.90 6.13 14.17
CA GLN A 408 16.24 7.27 13.33
C GLN A 408 15.17 8.35 13.48
N LYS A 409 15.59 9.58 13.79
CA LYS A 409 14.69 10.74 13.78
C LYS A 409 14.54 11.26 12.37
N VAL A 410 13.30 11.43 11.93
CA VAL A 410 12.99 12.04 10.64
C VAL A 410 12.11 13.26 10.83
N THR A 411 12.31 14.26 9.98
CA THR A 411 11.41 15.41 9.85
C THR A 411 10.66 15.22 8.55
N GLY A 412 9.33 15.08 8.62
CA GLY A 412 8.47 15.06 7.45
C GLY A 412 7.52 16.24 7.45
N HIS A 413 7.07 16.66 6.27
CA HIS A 413 6.17 17.80 6.14
C HIS A 413 4.72 17.33 6.03
N VAL A 414 4.01 17.32 7.15
CA VAL A 414 2.62 16.85 7.23
C VAL A 414 1.73 17.72 6.36
N VAL A 415 1.09 17.10 5.36
CA VAL A 415 0.19 17.77 4.44
C VAL A 415 -1.22 17.85 5.04
N MET A 416 -1.79 19.05 4.97
CA MET A 416 -3.14 19.35 5.44
C MET A 416 -3.92 20.06 4.34
N GLN A 417 -5.21 19.79 4.27
CA GLN A 417 -6.12 20.49 3.37
C GLN A 417 -6.54 21.84 3.97
N GLN A 418 -6.43 22.89 3.17
CA GLN A 418 -6.83 24.24 3.51
C GLN A 418 -8.17 24.58 2.84
N ASN A 419 -9.21 24.79 3.65
CA ASN A 419 -10.53 25.18 3.18
C ASN A 419 -10.74 26.67 3.45
N ILE A 420 -10.96 27.46 2.40
CA ILE A 420 -11.21 28.89 2.49
C ILE A 420 -12.70 29.12 2.23
N LYS A 421 -13.43 29.59 3.23
CA LYS A 421 -14.80 30.08 3.08
C LYS A 421 -14.77 31.60 3.03
N ILE A 422 -15.35 32.15 1.97
CA ILE A 422 -15.56 33.59 1.85
C ILE A 422 -16.88 33.91 2.55
N ARG A 423 -16.86 34.88 3.45
CA ARG A 423 -18.07 35.47 4.04
C ARG A 423 -18.06 36.96 3.80
N ASP A 424 -19.20 37.48 3.38
CA ASP A 424 -19.44 38.91 3.35
C ASP A 424 -19.92 39.31 4.75
N GLU A 425 -19.19 40.23 5.39
CA GLU A 425 -19.54 40.79 6.70
C GLU A 425 -19.95 42.25 6.49
N GLU A 426 -21.15 42.60 6.94
CA GLU A 426 -21.60 43.99 7.00
C GLU A 426 -20.78 44.73 8.06
N LEU A 427 -20.08 45.78 7.63
CA LEU A 427 -19.37 46.66 8.56
C LEU A 427 -20.38 47.50 9.35
N PRO A 428 -20.08 47.85 10.62
CA PRO A 428 -21.00 48.62 11.44
C PRO A 428 -21.30 50.01 10.82
N GLU A 429 -22.51 50.53 11.05
CA GLU A 429 -23.02 51.79 10.46
C GLU A 429 -22.13 53.03 10.74
N ASP A 430 -21.25 52.98 11.74
CA ASP A 430 -20.31 54.05 12.09
C ASP A 430 -18.97 53.99 11.33
N THR A 431 -18.83 53.05 10.39
CA THR A 431 -17.61 52.90 9.59
C THR A 431 -17.47 54.06 8.59
N VAL A 432 -16.59 55.02 8.92
CA VAL A 432 -16.35 56.21 8.08
C VAL A 432 -15.61 55.81 6.79
N CYS A 433 -16.34 55.76 5.68
CA CYS A 433 -15.75 55.71 4.35
C CYS A 433 -15.08 57.05 4.02
N ILE A 434 -13.75 57.10 4.06
CA ILE A 434 -13.02 58.19 3.41
C ILE A 434 -13.00 57.88 1.92
N ASP A 435 -14.07 58.26 1.22
CA ASP A 435 -14.12 58.18 -0.23
C ASP A 435 -12.93 58.96 -0.80
N SER A 436 -12.28 58.37 -1.80
CA SER A 436 -11.19 59.01 -2.56
C SER A 436 -11.61 60.40 -3.09
N ALA A 437 -12.90 60.61 -3.35
CA ALA A 437 -13.51 61.89 -3.70
C ALA A 437 -13.38 62.96 -2.59
N TYR A 438 -13.39 62.59 -1.30
CA TYR A 438 -13.20 63.53 -0.19
C TYR A 438 -11.75 64.05 -0.11
N LYS A 439 -10.76 63.19 -0.38
CA LYS A 439 -9.35 63.60 -0.52
C LYS A 439 -9.17 64.54 -1.72
N GLU A 440 -9.88 64.30 -2.81
CA GLU A 440 -9.84 65.16 -4.00
C GLU A 440 -10.49 66.54 -3.74
N CYS A 441 -11.62 66.60 -3.01
CA CYS A 441 -12.25 67.86 -2.60
C CYS A 441 -11.39 68.66 -1.61
N MET A 442 -10.75 68.01 -0.64
CA MET A 442 -9.83 68.67 0.30
C MET A 442 -8.56 69.19 -0.39
N ASN A 443 -8.08 68.50 -1.42
CA ASN A 443 -6.96 68.97 -2.25
C ASN A 443 -7.38 70.16 -3.15
N ARG A 444 -8.61 70.19 -3.68
CA ARG A 444 -9.16 71.36 -4.38
C ARG A 444 -9.30 72.59 -3.48
N LYS A 445 -9.74 72.43 -2.21
CA LYS A 445 -9.77 73.52 -1.22
C LYS A 445 -8.39 74.11 -0.89
N LYS A 446 -7.30 73.35 -1.07
CA LYS A 446 -5.92 73.89 -0.95
C LYS A 446 -5.47 74.66 -2.19
N ALA A 447 -6.06 74.40 -3.36
CA ALA A 447 -5.80 75.13 -4.60
C ALA A 447 -6.60 76.44 -4.69
N ASP A 448 -7.83 76.48 -4.15
CA ASP A 448 -8.76 77.62 -4.28
C ASP A 448 -8.62 78.73 -3.21
N LYS A 449 -7.52 78.77 -2.47
CA LYS A 449 -7.25 79.88 -1.52
C LYS A 449 -6.82 81.19 -2.19
N LYS A 450 -7.10 81.36 -3.49
CA LYS A 450 -6.75 82.57 -4.24
C LYS A 450 -7.91 83.35 -4.86
N ASP A 451 -9.10 82.78 -5.00
CA ASP A 451 -10.25 83.55 -5.48
C ASP A 451 -11.51 83.23 -4.68
N GLY A 452 -12.07 84.28 -4.09
CA GLY A 452 -13.27 84.20 -3.27
C GLY A 452 -14.52 83.97 -4.13
N LYS A 453 -15.39 83.10 -3.60
CA LYS A 453 -16.77 82.78 -4.01
C LYS A 453 -16.95 81.68 -5.06
N THR A 454 -17.01 80.45 -4.54
CA THR A 454 -18.04 79.47 -4.93
C THR A 454 -18.19 78.47 -3.78
N THR A 455 -19.33 78.52 -3.09
CA THR A 455 -19.76 77.43 -2.20
C THR A 455 -20.13 76.24 -3.08
N ASP A 456 -19.20 75.31 -3.22
CA ASP A 456 -19.41 74.09 -3.99
C ASP A 456 -20.37 73.16 -3.24
N VAL A 457 -21.67 73.29 -3.55
CA VAL A 457 -22.78 72.52 -2.98
C VAL A 457 -22.57 71.01 -3.18
N LEU A 458 -21.76 70.61 -4.18
CA LEU A 458 -21.45 69.23 -4.50
C LEU A 458 -20.64 68.53 -3.40
N CYS A 459 -19.78 69.26 -2.67
CA CYS A 459 -18.95 68.68 -1.60
C CYS A 459 -19.67 68.62 -0.24
N LEU A 460 -20.84 69.27 -0.11
CA LEU A 460 -21.73 69.20 1.05
C LEU A 460 -22.77 68.06 0.93
N LEU A 461 -23.09 67.64 -0.30
CA LEU A 461 -24.02 66.54 -0.54
C LEU A 461 -23.38 65.15 -0.40
N THR A 462 -22.05 65.06 -0.35
CA THR A 462 -21.32 63.79 -0.19
C THR A 462 -21.19 63.32 1.26
N SER A 463 -21.84 63.96 2.23
CA SER A 463 -21.80 63.52 3.64
C SER A 463 -22.96 62.58 4.04
N GLN A 464 -23.81 62.13 3.11
CA GLN A 464 -24.95 61.26 3.40
C GLN A 464 -25.23 60.23 2.30
N THR A 465 -24.21 59.51 1.87
CA THR A 465 -24.45 58.20 1.24
C THR A 465 -23.96 57.14 2.20
N ASP A 466 -24.91 56.42 2.80
CA ASP A 466 -24.65 55.22 3.58
C ASP A 466 -23.79 54.27 2.74
N CYS A 467 -22.57 54.10 3.21
CA CYS A 467 -21.57 53.33 2.54
C CYS A 467 -21.67 51.92 3.11
N ALA A 468 -22.55 51.10 2.53
CA ALA A 468 -22.59 49.67 2.82
C ALA A 468 -21.34 49.01 2.22
N ILE A 469 -20.19 49.12 2.90
CA ILE A 469 -19.01 48.36 2.54
C ILE A 469 -19.18 46.96 3.11
N MET A 470 -19.38 45.99 2.21
CA MET A 470 -19.19 44.60 2.57
C MET A 470 -17.69 44.33 2.72
N ALA A 471 -17.26 43.92 3.92
CA ALA A 471 -15.91 43.42 4.12
C ALA A 471 -15.88 41.94 3.72
N ILE A 472 -14.97 41.58 2.79
CA ILE A 472 -14.73 40.19 2.43
C ILE A 472 -13.84 39.57 3.51
N LYS A 473 -14.39 38.64 4.29
CA LYS A 473 -13.64 37.87 5.29
C LYS A 473 -13.32 36.47 4.76
N TYR A 474 -12.08 36.04 4.97
CA TYR A 474 -11.63 34.69 4.62
C TYR A 474 -11.55 33.84 5.89
N ASP A 475 -12.52 32.94 6.07
CA ASP A 475 -12.47 31.92 7.11
C ASP A 475 -11.66 30.72 6.59
N THR A 476 -10.46 30.55 7.14
CA THR A 476 -9.53 29.50 6.71
C THR A 476 -9.51 28.39 7.75
N THR A 477 -10.01 27.21 7.38
CA THR A 477 -9.93 26.01 8.22
C THR A 477 -8.91 25.03 7.65
N ILE A 478 -8.13 24.40 8.52
CA ILE A 478 -7.14 23.41 8.14
C ILE A 478 -7.61 22.05 8.67
N THR A 479 -7.71 21.06 7.79
CA THR A 479 -8.08 19.69 8.14
C THR A 479 -6.98 18.73 7.70
N PRO A 480 -6.74 17.61 8.41
CA PRO A 480 -5.79 16.60 7.96
C PRO A 480 -6.09 16.15 6.53
N PHE A 481 -5.04 15.86 5.74
CA PHE A 481 -5.21 15.23 4.44
C PHE A 481 -6.00 13.91 4.57
N LYS A 482 -6.87 13.64 3.60
CA LYS A 482 -7.65 12.42 3.51
C LYS A 482 -7.98 12.11 2.05
N ASP A 483 -7.97 10.84 1.70
CA ASP A 483 -8.41 10.33 0.41
C ASP A 483 -9.89 10.64 0.12
N ASP A 484 -10.18 11.03 -1.11
CA ASP A 484 -11.55 11.27 -1.61
C ASP A 484 -11.83 10.45 -2.87
N PHE A 485 -12.39 9.26 -2.69
CA PHE A 485 -12.76 8.34 -3.77
C PHE A 485 -13.84 8.89 -4.70
N ARG A 486 -14.68 9.83 -4.26
CA ARG A 486 -15.80 10.35 -5.04
C ARG A 486 -15.40 11.54 -5.90
N LYS A 487 -14.63 12.48 -5.35
CA LYS A 487 -14.20 13.69 -6.07
C LYS A 487 -12.89 13.53 -6.82
N SER A 488 -12.05 12.56 -6.44
CA SER A 488 -10.79 12.35 -7.11
C SER A 488 -10.97 11.81 -8.54
N GLU A 489 -10.23 12.39 -9.47
CA GLU A 489 -10.01 11.86 -10.83
C GLU A 489 -8.72 11.02 -10.93
N ILE A 490 -7.95 10.93 -9.85
CA ILE A 490 -6.68 10.19 -9.77
C ILE A 490 -6.80 9.07 -8.72
N LEU A 491 -6.58 7.84 -9.14
CA LEU A 491 -6.47 6.68 -8.25
C LEU A 491 -5.02 6.25 -8.16
N ILE A 492 -4.54 5.96 -6.97
CA ILE A 492 -3.18 5.47 -6.72
C ILE A 492 -3.28 4.02 -6.21
N LEU A 493 -2.55 3.11 -6.85
CA LEU A 493 -2.26 1.78 -6.31
C LEU A 493 -0.81 1.77 -5.84
N GLY A 494 -0.54 1.19 -4.68
CA GLY A 494 0.80 1.26 -4.09
C GLY A 494 1.12 0.13 -3.11
N ASP A 495 2.39 0.00 -2.75
CA ASP A 495 2.86 -0.90 -1.70
C ASP A 495 3.21 -0.14 -0.40
N SER A 496 4.10 -0.71 0.41
CA SER A 496 4.56 -0.12 1.66
C SER A 496 5.28 1.22 1.49
N PHE A 497 5.87 1.52 0.32
CA PHE A 497 6.38 2.85 -0.04
C PHE A 497 5.26 3.89 -0.18
N SER A 498 4.08 3.46 -0.59
CA SER A 498 2.88 4.29 -0.59
C SER A 498 2.21 4.43 0.77
N ARG A 499 2.44 3.49 1.68
CA ARG A 499 1.93 3.53 3.06
C ARG A 499 2.81 4.35 4.00
N ILE A 500 4.13 4.25 3.86
CA ILE A 500 5.09 4.92 4.74
C ILE A 500 4.87 6.43 4.73
N TYR A 501 4.75 7.02 5.92
CA TYR A 501 4.37 8.42 6.16
C TYR A 501 2.97 8.84 5.69
N GLN A 502 2.22 7.97 4.99
CA GLN A 502 0.81 8.21 4.70
C GLN A 502 -0.04 7.86 5.92
N THR A 503 0.15 6.65 6.45
CA THR A 503 -0.48 6.19 7.71
C THR A 503 0.49 6.15 8.88
N ASP A 504 1.79 6.03 8.58
CA ASP A 504 2.84 5.94 9.59
C ASP A 504 3.31 7.33 9.99
N SER A 505 3.90 7.46 11.19
CA SER A 505 4.42 8.75 11.64
C SER A 505 5.64 9.21 10.80
N PRO A 506 5.71 10.49 10.37
CA PRO A 506 4.69 11.52 10.56
C PRO A 506 3.54 11.36 9.56
N VAL A 507 2.32 11.19 10.07
CA VAL A 507 1.12 10.85 9.29
C VAL A 507 0.81 11.97 8.29
N ASN A 508 0.42 11.62 7.06
CA ASN A 508 0.20 12.52 5.94
C ASN A 508 1.46 13.28 5.45
N ALA A 509 2.66 12.77 5.69
CA ALA A 509 3.91 13.25 5.09
C ALA A 509 4.45 12.31 3.98
N GLY A 510 3.63 11.35 3.54
CA GLY A 510 3.97 10.41 2.48
C GLY A 510 3.87 11.02 1.08
N TRP A 511 4.40 10.29 0.10
CA TRP A 511 4.44 10.78 -1.29
C TRP A 511 3.04 11.02 -1.86
N ILE A 512 2.02 10.28 -1.43
CA ILE A 512 0.62 10.45 -1.87
C ILE A 512 0.11 11.84 -1.45
N ALA A 513 0.27 12.20 -0.18
CA ALA A 513 -0.16 13.48 0.34
C ALA A 513 0.59 14.64 -0.32
N HIS A 514 1.91 14.49 -0.50
CA HIS A 514 2.73 15.47 -1.21
C HIS A 514 2.36 15.58 -2.69
N PHE A 515 2.05 14.47 -3.35
CA PHE A 515 1.59 14.46 -4.74
C PHE A 515 0.25 15.22 -4.87
N ALA A 516 -0.69 14.99 -3.95
CA ALA A 516 -1.96 15.73 -3.91
C ALA A 516 -1.74 17.24 -3.72
N LYS A 517 -0.83 17.62 -2.81
CA LYS A 517 -0.39 19.01 -2.62
C LYS A 517 0.21 19.60 -3.91
N ASN A 518 1.12 18.87 -4.56
CA ASN A 518 1.80 19.31 -5.77
C ASN A 518 0.88 19.43 -6.99
N MET A 519 -0.23 18.70 -6.98
CA MET A 519 -1.25 18.73 -8.03
C MET A 519 -2.44 19.65 -7.69
N ASN A 520 -2.52 20.19 -6.46
CA ASN A 520 -3.67 20.92 -5.92
C ASN A 520 -5.01 20.20 -6.21
N ARG A 521 -5.01 18.87 -6.05
CA ARG A 521 -6.14 18.01 -6.41
C ARG A 521 -6.33 16.90 -5.38
N PRO A 522 -7.59 16.49 -5.13
CA PRO A 522 -7.87 15.31 -4.33
C PRO A 522 -7.37 14.06 -5.06
N VAL A 523 -6.90 13.11 -4.26
CA VAL A 523 -6.49 11.78 -4.71
C VAL A 523 -7.22 10.72 -3.91
N ALA A 524 -7.21 9.49 -4.41
CA ALA A 524 -7.66 8.32 -3.67
C ALA A 524 -6.61 7.21 -3.83
N SER A 525 -6.43 6.36 -2.82
CA SER A 525 -5.41 5.32 -2.84
C SER A 525 -5.92 3.96 -2.38
N ILE A 526 -5.37 2.90 -2.97
CA ILE A 526 -5.51 1.51 -2.51
C ILE A 526 -4.10 0.97 -2.33
N VAL A 527 -3.73 0.76 -1.07
CA VAL A 527 -2.37 0.37 -0.69
C VAL A 527 -2.36 -1.04 -0.10
N SER A 528 -1.33 -1.83 -0.42
CA SER A 528 -1.13 -3.16 0.14
C SER A 528 0.35 -3.47 0.29
N ASP A 529 0.82 -3.61 1.53
CA ASP A 529 2.22 -3.94 1.83
C ASP A 529 2.64 -5.28 1.18
N GLY A 530 3.75 -5.24 0.43
CA GLY A 530 4.29 -6.40 -0.30
C GLY A 530 3.38 -6.97 -1.40
N GLY A 531 2.22 -6.34 -1.65
CA GLY A 531 1.15 -6.85 -2.51
C GLY A 531 0.80 -5.97 -3.70
N ALA A 532 1.68 -5.05 -4.10
CA ALA A 532 1.37 -4.14 -5.21
C ALA A 532 1.39 -4.82 -6.58
N SER A 533 2.07 -5.97 -6.74
CA SER A 533 2.05 -6.74 -7.99
C SER A 533 0.66 -7.29 -8.33
N THR A 534 -0.06 -7.87 -7.35
CA THR A 534 -1.33 -8.59 -7.59
C THR A 534 -2.46 -8.17 -6.64
N LEU A 535 -2.21 -8.06 -5.33
CA LEU A 535 -3.29 -7.86 -4.34
C LEU A 535 -4.03 -6.52 -4.52
N VAL A 536 -3.34 -5.43 -4.87
CA VAL A 536 -3.99 -4.14 -5.15
C VAL A 536 -4.88 -4.19 -6.39
N ARG A 537 -4.48 -4.96 -7.42
CA ARG A 537 -5.29 -5.18 -8.63
C ARG A 537 -6.51 -6.02 -8.31
N GLU A 538 -6.38 -7.08 -7.52
CA GLU A 538 -7.54 -7.85 -7.07
C GLU A 538 -8.50 -7.02 -6.22
N LYS A 539 -7.99 -6.20 -5.29
CA LYS A 539 -8.80 -5.28 -4.48
C LYS A 539 -9.57 -4.30 -5.34
N LEU A 540 -8.94 -3.75 -6.38
CA LEU A 540 -9.60 -2.87 -7.33
C LEU A 540 -10.63 -3.62 -8.18
N ALA A 541 -10.35 -4.86 -8.61
CA ALA A 541 -11.27 -5.66 -9.41
C ALA A 541 -12.56 -5.98 -8.63
N ARG A 542 -12.43 -6.30 -7.33
CA ARG A 542 -13.58 -6.48 -6.41
C ARG A 542 -14.36 -5.20 -6.13
N LYS A 543 -13.80 -4.03 -6.43
CA LYS A 543 -14.42 -2.71 -6.20
C LYS A 543 -14.32 -1.85 -7.46
N ALA A 544 -14.68 -2.41 -8.61
CA ALA A 544 -14.53 -1.74 -9.91
C ALA A 544 -15.26 -0.38 -10.00
N SER A 545 -16.33 -0.19 -9.22
CA SER A 545 -17.05 1.09 -9.11
C SER A 545 -16.18 2.26 -8.66
N VAL A 546 -15.05 2.00 -8.00
CA VAL A 546 -14.05 3.02 -7.61
C VAL A 546 -13.40 3.70 -8.84
N LEU A 547 -13.37 3.02 -9.99
CA LEU A 547 -12.89 3.61 -11.25
C LEU A 547 -13.84 4.65 -11.84
N LYS A 548 -15.09 4.74 -11.34
CA LYS A 548 -16.06 5.73 -11.82
C LYS A 548 -15.50 7.14 -11.63
N GLY A 549 -15.49 7.89 -12.73
CA GLY A 549 -14.99 9.27 -12.78
C GLY A 549 -13.47 9.41 -12.76
N LYS A 550 -12.70 8.33 -12.65
CA LYS A 550 -11.23 8.39 -12.72
C LYS A 550 -10.76 8.66 -14.15
N LYS A 551 -9.62 9.31 -14.27
CA LYS A 551 -8.94 9.67 -15.53
C LYS A 551 -7.52 9.14 -15.58
N LEU A 552 -6.90 9.01 -14.40
CA LEU A 552 -5.56 8.50 -14.25
C LEU A 552 -5.51 7.49 -13.12
N LEU A 553 -4.87 6.36 -13.37
CA LEU A 553 -4.42 5.41 -12.36
C LEU A 553 -2.90 5.46 -12.31
N ILE A 554 -2.35 5.77 -11.14
CA ILE A 554 -0.90 5.71 -10.87
C ILE A 554 -0.65 4.39 -10.15
N TRP A 555 0.20 3.54 -10.71
CA TRP A 555 0.52 2.24 -10.13
C TRP A 555 1.97 2.22 -9.69
N GLU A 556 2.16 2.34 -8.39
CA GLU A 556 3.43 2.29 -7.69
C GLU A 556 3.70 0.88 -7.15
N PHE A 557 4.91 0.40 -7.39
CA PHE A 557 5.46 -0.80 -6.78
C PHE A 557 6.98 -0.74 -6.80
N VAL A 558 7.59 -1.28 -5.74
CA VAL A 558 9.04 -1.42 -5.63
C VAL A 558 9.59 -2.46 -6.61
N GLU A 559 10.79 -2.20 -7.15
CA GLU A 559 11.38 -3.02 -8.19
C GLU A 559 11.56 -4.51 -7.83
N ARG A 560 11.78 -4.84 -6.56
CA ARG A 560 11.90 -6.24 -6.11
C ARG A 560 10.63 -7.04 -6.41
N ASP A 561 9.47 -6.40 -6.45
CA ASP A 561 8.18 -7.06 -6.69
C ASP A 561 8.09 -7.61 -8.12
N LEU A 562 8.89 -7.08 -9.06
CA LEU A 562 9.01 -7.63 -10.42
C LEU A 562 9.47 -9.10 -10.43
N ARG A 563 10.08 -9.58 -9.33
CA ARG A 563 10.49 -10.97 -9.15
C ARG A 563 9.85 -11.64 -7.94
N PHE A 564 9.69 -10.90 -6.84
CA PHE A 564 9.30 -11.43 -5.53
C PHE A 564 7.95 -10.91 -5.02
N GLY A 565 7.14 -10.27 -5.87
CA GLY A 565 5.86 -9.70 -5.46
C GLY A 565 4.95 -10.77 -4.85
N ALA A 566 4.19 -10.42 -3.80
CA ALA A 566 3.28 -11.36 -3.16
C ALA A 566 2.25 -11.87 -4.18
N GLU A 567 2.02 -13.19 -4.19
CA GLU A 567 1.21 -13.89 -5.19
C GLU A 567 1.74 -13.83 -6.64
N GLY A 568 2.95 -13.30 -6.88
CA GLY A 568 3.52 -13.19 -8.23
C GLY A 568 2.84 -12.10 -9.07
N TRP A 569 2.77 -12.33 -10.38
CA TRP A 569 2.15 -11.43 -11.37
C TRP A 569 0.98 -12.12 -12.06
N LYS A 570 0.00 -12.54 -11.26
CA LYS A 570 -1.18 -13.24 -11.75
C LYS A 570 -2.00 -12.38 -12.70
N ASP A 571 -2.69 -13.07 -13.58
CA ASP A 571 -3.72 -12.49 -14.42
C ASP A 571 -4.94 -12.09 -13.58
N VAL A 572 -5.20 -10.79 -13.51
CA VAL A 572 -6.40 -10.22 -12.88
C VAL A 572 -7.28 -9.66 -14.00
N ASN A 573 -8.54 -10.08 -14.04
CA ASN A 573 -9.53 -9.57 -14.99
C ASN A 573 -10.44 -8.57 -14.28
N PHE A 574 -10.75 -7.49 -15.00
CA PHE A 574 -11.45 -6.29 -14.54
C PHE A 574 -12.74 -6.02 -15.31
#